data_AF-F4B884-F1
#
_entry.id   AF-F4B884-F1
#
_cell.length_a   1.000
_cell.length_b   1.000
_cell.length_c   1.000
_cell.angle_alpha   90.00
_cell.angle_beta   90.00
_cell.angle_gamma   90.00
#
_symmetry.space_group_name_H-M   'P 1'
#
loop_
_entity.id
_entity.type
_entity.pdbx_description
1 polymer ?
#
loop_
_entity_poly.entity_id
_entity_poly.type
_entity_poly.pdbx_seq_one_letter_code
_entity_poly.pdbx_strand_id
1 'polypeptide(L)'
;MDLEKEIAYWRCHNKPVIFIAKTLNISCDEVRKVLNSWKEETRDFIFSLKEQDLGFFNPDITGLLKSSDLSVEYARKILSNKFVINYIVLNRERKHDRYMDCIRYHVKILLQGK
;
A
#
# COMPACT_ATOMS: atom_id res chain seq x y z
N MET A 1 -17.60 9.70 1.38
CA MET A 1 -16.30 9.12 1.77
C MET A 1 -15.30 9.50 0.70
N ASP A 2 -14.03 9.65 1.06
CA ASP A 2 -12.95 9.94 0.12
C ASP A 2 -12.70 8.72 -0.78
N LEU A 3 -12.83 8.90 -2.11
CA LEU A 3 -12.69 7.84 -3.11
C LEU A 3 -11.35 7.10 -2.98
N GLU A 4 -10.27 7.83 -2.65
CA GLU A 4 -8.96 7.22 -2.45
C GLU A 4 -8.97 6.21 -1.30
N LYS A 5 -9.64 6.56 -0.19
CA LYS A 5 -9.72 5.70 1.00
C LYS A 5 -10.48 4.41 0.69
N GLU A 6 -11.52 4.47 -0.13
CA GLU A 6 -12.27 3.28 -0.57
C GLU A 6 -11.44 2.38 -1.49
N ILE A 7 -10.68 2.97 -2.42
CA ILE A 7 -9.74 2.21 -3.26
C ILE A 7 -8.67 1.54 -2.36
N ALA A 8 -8.14 2.26 -1.38
CA ALA A 8 -7.12 1.77 -0.47
C ALA A 8 -7.63 0.58 0.36
N TYR A 9 -8.85 0.69 0.90
CA TYR A 9 -9.52 -0.39 1.61
C TYR A 9 -9.51 -1.69 0.80
N TRP A 10 -9.97 -1.62 -0.46
CA TRP A 10 -10.02 -2.80 -1.32
C TRP A 10 -8.63 -3.32 -1.71
N ARG A 11 -7.63 -2.46 -1.86
CA ARG A 11 -6.24 -2.87 -2.10
C ARG A 11 -5.65 -3.61 -0.91
N CYS A 12 -5.91 -3.17 0.32
CA CYS A 12 -5.49 -3.88 1.53
C CYS A 12 -6.17 -5.26 1.66
N HIS A 13 -7.35 -5.43 1.06
CA HIS A 13 -8.05 -6.71 0.90
C HIS A 13 -7.63 -7.51 -0.34
N ASN A 14 -6.51 -7.13 -0.97
CA ASN A 14 -5.95 -7.79 -2.15
C ASN A 14 -6.95 -7.86 -3.33
N LYS A 15 -7.80 -6.85 -3.56
CA LYS A 15 -8.75 -6.86 -4.67
C LYS A 15 -8.14 -6.28 -5.96
N PRO A 16 -8.48 -6.85 -7.15
CA PRO A 16 -7.99 -6.35 -8.43
C PRO A 16 -8.74 -5.07 -8.85
N VAL A 17 -8.14 -4.31 -9.76
CA VAL A 17 -8.70 -3.04 -10.30
C VAL A 17 -10.15 -3.21 -10.79
N ILE A 18 -10.42 -4.28 -11.55
CA ILE A 18 -11.74 -4.55 -12.11
C ILE A 18 -12.80 -4.73 -11.01
N PHE A 19 -12.43 -5.37 -9.89
CA PHE A 19 -13.34 -5.53 -8.76
C PHE A 19 -13.66 -4.17 -8.14
N ILE A 20 -12.63 -3.37 -7.85
CA ILE A 20 -12.77 -2.04 -7.23
C ILE A 20 -13.63 -1.13 -8.09
N ALA A 21 -13.33 -1.07 -9.39
CA ALA A 21 -14.07 -0.27 -10.36
C ALA A 21 -15.56 -0.62 -10.37
N LYS A 22 -15.90 -1.92 -10.41
CA LYS A 22 -17.28 -2.39 -10.34
C LYS A 22 -17.95 -2.04 -9.00
N THR A 23 -17.24 -2.25 -7.88
CA THR A 23 -17.78 -2.01 -6.54
C THR A 23 -18.04 -0.53 -6.27
N LEU A 24 -17.19 0.37 -6.76
CA LEU A 24 -17.30 1.81 -6.55
C LEU A 24 -18.05 2.52 -7.69
N ASN A 25 -18.51 1.78 -8.71
CA ASN A 25 -19.19 2.30 -9.90
C ASN A 25 -18.37 3.40 -10.63
N ILE A 26 -17.07 3.16 -10.81
CA ILE A 26 -16.14 4.04 -11.54
C ILE A 26 -15.40 3.26 -12.62
N SER A 27 -14.66 3.96 -13.49
CA SER A 27 -13.85 3.31 -14.51
C SER A 27 -12.60 2.65 -13.93
N CYS A 28 -12.09 1.61 -14.61
CA CYS A 28 -10.78 1.03 -14.27
C CYS A 28 -9.64 2.05 -14.40
N ASP A 29 -9.79 3.03 -15.28
CA ASP A 29 -8.77 4.05 -15.52
C ASP A 29 -8.69 5.05 -14.37
N GLU A 30 -9.82 5.42 -13.77
CA GLU A 30 -9.84 6.22 -12.53
C GLU A 30 -9.12 5.51 -11.39
N VAL A 31 -9.40 4.22 -11.18
CA VAL A 31 -8.67 3.42 -10.18
C VAL A 31 -7.17 3.41 -10.49
N ARG A 32 -6.76 3.19 -11.75
CA ARG A 32 -5.34 3.19 -12.14
C ARG A 32 -4.68 4.54 -11.94
N LYS A 33 -5.37 5.65 -12.21
CA LYS A 33 -4.86 7.01 -11.98
C LYS A 33 -4.50 7.23 -10.52
N VAL A 34 -5.41 6.86 -9.60
CA VAL A 34 -5.17 6.96 -8.15
C VAL A 34 -3.99 6.09 -7.70
N LEU A 35 -3.89 4.86 -8.20
CA LEU A 35 -2.78 3.97 -7.82
C LEU A 35 -1.43 4.47 -8.36
N ASN A 36 -1.43 5.05 -9.55
CA ASN A 36 -0.24 5.65 -10.15
C ASN A 36 0.20 6.89 -9.38
N SER A 37 -0.72 7.75 -8.95
CA SER A 37 -0.37 8.93 -8.13
C SER A 37 0.27 8.48 -6.81
N TRP A 38 -0.30 7.48 -6.12
CA TRP A 38 0.33 6.93 -4.91
C TRP A 38 1.75 6.41 -5.18
N LYS A 39 1.99 5.79 -6.34
CA LYS A 39 3.31 5.28 -6.71
C LYS A 39 4.32 6.41 -6.92
N GLU A 40 3.91 7.50 -7.53
CA GLU A 40 4.76 8.68 -7.75
C GLU A 40 5.05 9.40 -6.43
N GLU A 41 4.01 9.71 -5.65
CA GLU A 41 4.10 10.45 -4.38
C GLU A 41 4.94 9.74 -3.31
N THR A 42 4.95 8.40 -3.33
CA THR A 42 5.62 7.60 -2.30
C THR A 42 6.95 7.01 -2.74
N ARG A 43 7.34 7.26 -4.01
CA ARG A 43 8.52 6.64 -4.62
C ARG A 43 9.78 6.85 -3.79
N ASP A 44 10.10 8.09 -3.47
CA ASP A 44 11.36 8.42 -2.82
C ASP A 44 11.44 7.80 -1.41
N PHE A 45 10.33 7.84 -0.67
CA PHE A 45 10.25 7.18 0.64
C PHE A 45 10.46 5.67 0.52
N ILE A 46 9.71 4.99 -0.34
CA ILE A 46 9.79 3.53 -0.54
C ILE A 46 11.20 3.09 -0.96
N PHE A 47 11.86 3.87 -1.82
CA PHE A 47 13.21 3.57 -2.28
C PHE A 47 14.31 3.93 -1.26
N SER A 48 14.03 4.85 -0.32
CA SER A 48 14.94 5.17 0.79
C SER A 48 15.01 4.08 1.87
N LEU A 49 14.00 3.21 1.94
CA LEU A 49 13.97 2.11 2.91
C LEU A 49 15.10 1.11 2.64
N LYS A 50 15.75 0.72 3.74
CA LYS A 50 16.78 -0.32 3.76
C LYS A 50 16.24 -1.56 4.44
N GLU A 51 16.73 -2.71 4.02
CA GLU A 51 16.43 -3.98 4.69
C GLU A 51 16.83 -3.93 6.17
N GLN A 52 16.04 -4.59 7.01
CA GLN A 52 16.33 -4.76 8.43
C GLN A 52 16.52 -6.24 8.72
N ASP A 53 17.77 -6.66 8.98
CA ASP A 53 18.16 -8.01 9.41
C ASP A 53 17.42 -9.16 8.70
N LEU A 54 17.72 -9.41 7.42
CA LEU A 54 17.12 -10.51 6.66
C LEU A 54 18.08 -11.66 6.37
N GLY A 55 17.70 -12.84 6.86
CA GLY A 55 17.78 -14.04 6.03
C GLY A 55 16.70 -13.97 4.94
N PHE A 56 17.02 -14.48 3.75
CA PHE A 56 16.33 -14.40 2.44
C PHE A 56 14.81 -14.76 2.34
N PHE A 57 13.96 -14.48 3.33
CA PHE A 57 12.54 -14.84 3.31
C PHE A 57 11.63 -13.64 3.07
N ASN A 58 10.66 -13.78 2.17
CA ASN A 58 9.60 -12.79 1.95
C ASN A 58 8.49 -12.99 3.00
N PRO A 59 8.35 -12.09 3.98
CA PRO A 59 7.43 -12.31 5.08
C PRO A 59 5.96 -12.20 4.64
N ASP A 60 5.08 -12.99 5.26
CA ASP A 60 3.64 -12.85 5.06
C ASP A 60 3.10 -11.69 5.89
N ILE A 61 2.64 -10.64 5.20
CA ILE A 61 2.06 -9.43 5.80
C ILE A 61 0.53 -9.35 5.61
N THR A 62 -0.09 -10.40 5.06
CA THR A 62 -1.51 -10.39 4.64
C THR A 62 -2.45 -10.03 5.79
N GLY A 63 -2.27 -10.65 6.96
CA GLY A 63 -3.13 -10.41 8.13
C GLY A 63 -3.05 -8.97 8.64
N LEU A 64 -1.85 -8.38 8.59
CA LEU A 64 -1.62 -6.99 8.99
C LEU A 64 -2.30 -6.02 8.04
N LEU A 65 -2.20 -6.23 6.73
CA LEU A 65 -2.82 -5.31 5.77
C LEU A 65 -4.36 -5.40 5.78
N LYS A 66 -4.92 -6.61 5.87
CA LYS A 66 -6.39 -6.79 5.95
C LYS A 66 -7.02 -6.17 7.19
N SER A 67 -6.26 -6.05 8.27
CA SER A 67 -6.73 -5.45 9.54
C SER A 67 -6.60 -3.91 9.56
N SER A 68 -6.23 -3.30 8.43
CA SER A 68 -6.03 -1.86 8.34
C SER A 68 -7.33 -1.07 8.50
N ASP A 69 -7.32 -0.09 9.41
CA ASP A 69 -8.35 0.92 9.56
C ASP A 69 -8.08 2.19 8.72
N LEU A 70 -6.99 2.17 7.93
CA LEU A 70 -6.52 3.26 7.08
C LEU A 70 -6.22 4.57 7.85
N SER A 71 -5.95 4.48 9.16
CA SER A 71 -5.55 5.60 9.99
C SER A 71 -4.05 5.90 9.89
N VAL A 72 -3.68 7.12 10.27
CA VAL A 72 -2.27 7.54 10.41
C VAL A 72 -1.56 6.70 11.48
N GLU A 73 -2.24 6.37 12.58
CA GLU A 73 -1.67 5.55 13.65
C GLU A 73 -1.35 4.14 13.15
N TYR A 74 -2.28 3.52 12.41
CA TYR A 74 -2.04 2.21 11.81
C TYR A 74 -0.94 2.24 10.76
N ALA A 75 -0.84 3.32 9.98
CA ALA A 75 0.26 3.52 9.05
C ALA A 75 1.62 3.53 9.77
N ARG A 76 1.74 4.25 10.90
CA ARG A 76 2.96 4.23 11.73
C ARG A 76 3.26 2.83 12.22
N LYS A 77 2.25 2.14 12.75
CA LYS A 77 2.38 0.76 13.25
C LYS A 77 2.95 -0.19 12.18
N ILE A 78 2.41 -0.17 10.96
CA ILE A 78 2.89 -1.08 9.91
C ILE A 78 4.27 -0.68 9.38
N LEU A 79 4.59 0.61 9.27
CA LEU A 79 5.90 1.05 8.79
C LEU A 79 7.00 0.96 9.85
N SER A 80 6.65 0.76 11.13
CA SER A 80 7.61 0.36 12.16
C SER A 80 7.80 -1.16 12.25
N ASN A 81 7.01 -1.95 11.51
CA ASN A 81 7.13 -3.40 11.52
C ASN A 81 8.24 -3.86 10.55
N LYS A 82 9.28 -4.48 11.08
CA LYS A 82 10.42 -5.00 10.29
C LYS A 82 10.00 -5.90 9.13
N PHE A 83 8.97 -6.73 9.30
CA PHE A 83 8.48 -7.63 8.25
C PHE A 83 7.85 -6.85 7.10
N VAL A 84 7.12 -5.77 7.39
CA VAL A 84 6.56 -4.90 6.36
C VAL A 84 7.66 -4.15 5.63
N ILE A 85 8.67 -3.61 6.34
CA ILE A 85 9.83 -2.98 5.71
C ILE A 85 10.55 -3.94 4.77
N ASN A 86 10.80 -5.16 5.23
CA ASN A 86 11.44 -6.21 4.46
C ASN A 86 10.61 -6.62 3.23
N TYR A 87 9.30 -6.77 3.39
CA TYR A 87 8.39 -6.97 2.26
C TYR A 87 8.50 -5.84 1.23
N ILE A 88 8.52 -4.58 1.68
CA ILE A 88 8.65 -3.42 0.79
C ILE A 88 9.96 -3.50 0.02
N VAL A 89 11.08 -3.71 0.69
CA VAL A 89 12.41 -3.75 0.04
C VAL A 89 12.46 -4.85 -1.03
N LEU A 90 11.89 -6.04 -0.75
CA LEU A 90 11.87 -7.16 -1.68
C LEU A 90 10.87 -7.00 -2.85
N ASN A 91 9.80 -6.21 -2.67
CA ASN A 91 8.70 -6.13 -3.63
C ASN A 91 8.48 -4.74 -4.26
N ARG A 92 9.24 -3.70 -3.87
CA ARG A 92 9.04 -2.31 -4.31
C ARG A 92 9.06 -2.10 -5.83
N GLU A 93 9.76 -2.96 -6.56
CA GLU A 93 9.85 -2.91 -8.02
C GLU A 93 8.76 -3.74 -8.74
N ARG A 94 7.99 -4.57 -8.02
CA ARG A 94 6.95 -5.42 -8.61
C ARG A 94 5.79 -4.57 -9.13
N LYS A 95 5.47 -4.74 -10.41
CA LYS A 95 4.46 -3.94 -11.14
C LYS A 95 3.00 -4.25 -10.77
N HIS A 96 2.72 -5.43 -10.21
CA HIS A 96 1.35 -5.92 -9.97
C HIS A 96 1.09 -6.30 -8.51
N ASP A 97 1.92 -5.81 -7.59
CA ASP A 97 1.76 -6.09 -6.18
C ASP A 97 0.69 -5.20 -5.55
N ARG A 98 -0.46 -5.80 -5.26
CA ARG A 98 -1.64 -5.14 -4.68
C ARG A 98 -1.41 -4.75 -3.21
N TYR A 99 -0.57 -5.48 -2.50
CA TYR A 99 -0.21 -5.14 -1.12
C TYR A 99 0.74 -3.97 -1.09
N MET A 100 1.64 -3.85 -2.07
CA MET A 100 2.40 -2.62 -2.26
C MET A 100 1.50 -1.41 -2.52
N ASP A 101 0.40 -1.55 -3.25
CA ASP A 101 -0.56 -0.44 -3.42
C ASP A 101 -1.18 0.00 -2.06
N CYS A 102 -1.58 -0.96 -1.21
CA CYS A 102 -2.06 -0.67 0.15
C CYS A 102 -0.99 0.03 1.00
N ILE A 103 0.25 -0.45 0.96
CA ILE A 103 1.37 0.15 1.69
C ILE A 103 1.65 1.58 1.21
N ARG A 104 1.62 1.83 -0.09
CA ARG A 104 1.81 3.18 -0.65
C ARG A 104 0.77 4.14 -0.13
N TYR A 105 -0.49 3.75 -0.05
CA TYR A 105 -1.51 4.58 0.58
C TYR A 105 -1.16 4.92 2.05
N HIS A 106 -0.70 3.95 2.85
CA HIS A 106 -0.25 4.22 4.22
C HIS A 106 0.97 5.16 4.30
N VAL A 107 1.92 5.04 3.37
CA VAL A 107 3.05 5.99 3.26
C VAL A 107 2.53 7.39 2.90
N LYS A 108 1.63 7.49 1.93
CA LYS A 108 1.03 8.76 1.49
C LYS A 108 0.39 9.51 2.64
N ILE A 109 -0.49 8.86 3.42
CA ILE A 109 -1.16 9.53 4.55
C ILE A 109 -0.18 9.97 5.65
N LEU A 110 0.98 9.32 5.76
CA LEU A 110 2.05 9.77 6.67
C LEU A 110 2.85 10.95 6.13
N LEU A 111 3.04 11.03 4.81
CA LEU A 111 3.68 12.17 4.17
C LEU A 111 2.78 13.40 4.18
N GLN A 112 1.47 13.21 4.06
CA GLN A 112 0.47 14.29 4.06
C GLN A 112 0.07 14.74 5.47
N GLY A 113 0.16 13.85 6.47
CA GLY A 113 -0.09 14.17 7.88
C GLY A 113 1.13 14.66 8.65
N LYS A 114 2.19 15.08 7.93
CA LYS A 114 3.36 15.77 8.49
C LYS A 114 3.16 17.28 8.44
#